data_AF-A0A1G5VZT3-F1
#
_entry.id   AF-A0A1G5VZT3-F1
#
_cell.length_a   1.000
_cell.length_b   1.000
_cell.length_c   1.000
_cell.angle_alpha   90.00
_cell.angle_beta   90.00
_cell.angle_gamma   90.00
#
_symmetry.space_group_name_H-M   'P 1'
#
loop_
_entity.id
_entity.type
_entity.pdbx_description
1 polymer ?
#
loop_
_entity_poly.entity_id
_entity_poly.type
_entity_poly.pdbx_seq_one_letter_code
_entity_poly.pdbx_strand_id
1 'polypeptide(L)'
;MKQIKLKLSGLVLISGIIFSSCMSEAETPVINELAEVSRETSQVVTGEENFRKGPKGVFYQEKFSNQSIVVGNPAAFPGFGEGQATFIGKGFSFFNQYALGFPDQNGVVFTEPAWVTEFFEKELIALGIDAEVIKASSKIVSSLTTDGKGNSIWFKSVSNRAQFDQQGNITFEAEIEIVGGTGKFQGATGVGTVKGNVMASDGKGNTTVRANIVF
;
A
#
# COMPACT_ATOMS: atom_id res chain seq x y z
N MET A 1 -49.76 -53.91 -4.48
CA MET A 1 -48.34 -53.50 -4.29
C MET A 1 -47.62 -53.57 -5.63
N LYS A 2 -47.22 -52.42 -6.18
CA LYS A 2 -46.23 -52.31 -7.26
C LYS A 2 -45.35 -51.11 -6.93
N GLN A 3 -44.07 -51.37 -6.68
CA GLN A 3 -43.08 -50.34 -6.42
C GLN A 3 -42.59 -49.76 -7.75
N ILE A 4 -42.64 -48.44 -7.89
CA ILE A 4 -41.92 -47.72 -8.93
C ILE A 4 -40.76 -47.01 -8.24
N LYS A 5 -39.55 -47.54 -8.47
CA LYS A 5 -38.28 -46.92 -8.07
C LYS A 5 -37.89 -45.92 -9.17
N LEU A 6 -37.87 -44.63 -8.87
CA LEU A 6 -37.17 -43.65 -9.70
C LEU A 6 -35.77 -43.43 -9.13
N LYS A 7 -34.75 -43.77 -9.92
CA LYS A 7 -33.34 -43.54 -9.64
C LYS A 7 -32.95 -42.11 -10.04
N LEU A 8 -32.15 -41.48 -9.17
CA LEU A 8 -30.89 -40.76 -9.41
C LEU A 8 -30.79 -39.71 -10.54
N SER A 9 -30.14 -38.59 -10.19
CA SER A 9 -29.40 -37.64 -11.05
C SER A 9 -30.10 -36.34 -11.43
N GLY A 10 -30.23 -35.42 -10.48
CA GLY A 10 -30.36 -33.99 -10.74
C GLY A 10 -29.01 -33.30 -10.53
N LEU A 11 -28.26 -33.13 -11.61
CA LEU A 11 -26.98 -32.44 -11.70
C LEU A 11 -27.17 -30.96 -11.30
N VAL A 12 -26.49 -30.51 -10.24
CA VAL A 12 -26.43 -29.08 -9.87
C VAL A 12 -25.57 -28.37 -10.92
N LEU A 13 -26.20 -27.58 -11.78
CA LEU A 13 -25.53 -26.70 -12.73
C LEU A 13 -24.92 -25.52 -11.97
N ILE A 14 -23.66 -25.64 -11.58
CA ILE A 14 -22.82 -24.52 -11.19
C ILE A 14 -22.31 -23.87 -12.48
N SER A 15 -23.07 -22.94 -13.04
CA SER A 15 -22.57 -22.04 -14.08
C SER A 15 -21.89 -20.86 -13.37
N GLY A 16 -20.60 -21.03 -13.08
CA GLY A 16 -19.74 -19.95 -12.62
C GLY A 16 -19.68 -18.85 -13.68
N ILE A 17 -20.13 -17.65 -13.30
CA ILE A 17 -19.93 -16.44 -14.10
C ILE A 17 -18.45 -16.09 -13.97
N ILE A 18 -17.65 -16.54 -14.92
CA ILE A 18 -16.28 -16.08 -15.09
C ILE A 18 -16.41 -14.70 -15.73
N PHE A 19 -16.33 -13.64 -14.92
CA PHE A 19 -16.08 -12.30 -15.42
C PHE A 19 -14.67 -12.28 -16.01
N SER A 20 -14.56 -12.59 -17.30
CA SER A 20 -13.39 -12.24 -18.11
C SER A 20 -13.48 -10.74 -18.39
N SER A 21 -13.11 -9.93 -17.41
CA SER A 21 -12.69 -8.56 -17.68
C SER A 21 -11.25 -8.64 -18.16
N CYS A 22 -11.02 -8.36 -19.44
CA CYS A 22 -9.72 -7.96 -19.96
C CYS A 22 -9.22 -6.80 -19.09
N MET A 23 -8.29 -7.08 -18.17
CA MET A 23 -7.62 -6.06 -17.39
C MET A 23 -6.50 -5.46 -18.23
N SER A 24 -6.50 -4.13 -18.31
CA SER A 24 -5.31 -3.36 -18.66
C SER A 24 -4.19 -3.78 -17.70
N GLU A 25 -3.08 -4.22 -18.25
CA GLU A 25 -1.83 -4.41 -17.51
C GLU A 25 -1.54 -3.10 -16.77
N ALA A 26 -1.45 -3.15 -15.45
CA ALA A 26 -1.08 -1.99 -14.66
C ALA A 26 0.40 -1.74 -14.92
N GLU A 27 0.72 -0.79 -15.79
CA GLU A 27 2.09 -0.35 -16.02
C GLU A 27 2.59 0.27 -14.71
N THR A 28 3.40 -0.49 -13.97
CA THR A 28 4.28 0.07 -12.94
C THR A 28 5.08 1.20 -13.60
N PRO A 29 5.29 2.35 -12.92
CA PRO A 29 5.97 3.48 -13.53
C PRO A 29 7.27 3.03 -14.18
N VAL A 30 7.41 3.32 -15.46
CA VAL A 30 8.55 2.86 -16.26
C VAL A 30 9.81 3.42 -15.57
N ILE A 31 10.81 2.56 -15.36
CA ILE A 31 12.07 2.89 -14.68
C ILE A 31 12.71 4.19 -15.21
N ASN A 32 12.45 4.56 -16.47
CA ASN A 32 12.89 5.81 -17.08
C ASN A 32 12.13 7.06 -16.61
N GLU A 33 10.81 7.01 -16.38
CA GLU A 33 10.04 8.13 -15.81
C GLU A 33 10.41 8.35 -14.33
N LEU A 34 10.68 7.27 -13.58
CA LEU A 34 11.20 7.33 -12.21
C LEU A 34 12.59 8.01 -12.15
N ALA A 35 13.45 7.76 -13.15
CA ALA A 35 14.76 8.36 -13.26
C ALA A 35 14.72 9.86 -13.68
N GLU A 36 13.73 10.27 -14.47
CA GLU A 36 13.56 11.68 -14.87
C GLU A 36 13.06 12.57 -13.73
N VAL A 37 12.11 12.10 -12.90
CA VAL A 37 11.66 12.82 -11.70
C VAL A 37 12.79 12.99 -10.67
N SER A 38 13.67 11.98 -10.54
CA SER A 38 14.87 12.05 -9.70
C SER A 38 15.87 13.11 -10.21
N ARG A 39 16.01 13.26 -11.54
CA ARG A 39 16.92 14.23 -12.18
C ARG A 39 16.47 15.68 -12.11
N GLU A 40 15.19 15.97 -12.30
CA GLU A 40 14.68 17.36 -12.31
C GLU A 40 14.75 18.07 -10.95
N THR A 41 14.88 17.32 -9.86
CA THR A 41 14.76 17.87 -8.51
C THR A 41 16.10 17.89 -7.76
N SER A 42 17.20 18.12 -8.47
CA SER A 42 18.57 18.17 -7.95
C SER A 42 18.85 19.45 -7.14
N GLN A 43 18.19 19.59 -5.99
CA GLN A 43 18.65 20.45 -4.91
C GLN A 43 18.79 19.58 -3.66
N VAL A 44 20.04 19.44 -3.20
CA VAL A 44 20.37 18.80 -1.92
C VAL A 44 19.71 19.63 -0.82
N VAL A 45 18.67 19.08 -0.20
CA VAL A 45 17.94 19.73 0.90
C VAL A 45 18.79 19.63 2.17
N THR A 46 19.68 20.59 2.38
CA THR A 46 20.41 20.83 3.63
C THR A 46 19.47 21.45 4.67
N GLY A 47 18.53 20.66 5.19
CA GLY A 47 17.52 21.11 6.15
C GLY A 47 17.32 20.18 7.35
N GLU A 48 18.30 19.33 7.64
CA GLU A 48 18.16 18.19 8.57
C GLU A 48 17.94 18.58 10.04
N GLU A 49 18.42 19.76 10.46
CA GLU A 49 18.50 20.09 11.88
C GLU A 49 17.20 20.65 12.48
N ASN A 50 16.35 21.33 11.71
CA ASN A 50 15.16 21.99 12.25
C ASN A 50 13.95 21.04 12.38
N PHE A 51 14.00 19.89 11.72
CA PHE A 51 12.95 18.87 11.76
C PHE A 51 12.91 18.10 13.09
N ARG A 52 14.05 17.99 13.78
CA ARG A 52 14.23 17.17 15.00
C ARG A 52 14.00 17.91 16.33
N LYS A 53 13.64 19.20 16.30
CA LYS A 53 13.66 20.09 17.50
C LYS A 53 12.33 20.19 18.27
N GLY A 54 11.31 19.38 17.94
CA GLY A 54 9.99 19.43 18.57
C GLY A 54 9.83 18.44 19.74
N PRO A 55 9.62 18.87 21.00
CA PRO A 55 9.48 17.97 22.16
C PRO A 55 8.18 17.13 22.15
N LYS A 56 7.27 17.36 21.19
CA LYS A 56 5.98 16.65 21.06
C LYS A 56 5.82 15.95 19.70
N GLY A 57 6.90 15.82 18.94
CA GLY A 57 6.85 15.39 17.56
C GLY A 57 6.39 16.48 16.60
N VAL A 58 6.38 16.14 15.32
CA VAL A 58 6.03 17.01 14.19
C VAL A 58 4.91 16.40 13.37
N PHE A 59 3.90 17.21 13.05
CA PHE A 59 2.77 16.77 12.25
C PHE A 59 3.21 16.40 10.83
N TYR A 60 2.76 15.25 10.38
CA TYR A 60 3.07 14.68 9.08
C TYR A 60 1.78 14.34 8.34
N GLN A 61 1.74 14.71 7.05
CA GLN A 61 0.63 14.39 6.18
C GLN A 61 1.11 14.00 4.78
N GLU A 62 0.40 13.06 4.18
CA GLU A 62 0.55 12.63 2.79
C GLU A 62 -0.78 12.69 2.06
N LYS A 63 -0.74 12.90 0.74
CA LYS A 63 -1.86 12.66 -0.16
C LYS A 63 -1.36 12.08 -1.48
N PHE A 64 -1.80 10.88 -1.81
CA PHE A 64 -1.31 10.12 -2.96
C PHE A 64 -2.46 9.59 -3.81
N SER A 65 -2.22 9.52 -5.11
CA SER A 65 -3.01 8.73 -6.05
C SER A 65 -2.37 7.36 -6.18
N ASN A 66 -3.11 6.31 -5.82
CA ASN A 66 -2.58 4.97 -5.69
C ASN A 66 -3.25 4.00 -6.67
N GLN A 67 -2.54 2.92 -6.98
CA GLN A 67 -3.06 1.78 -7.70
C GLN A 67 -2.67 0.49 -7.00
N SER A 68 -3.63 -0.42 -6.80
CA SER A 68 -3.35 -1.78 -6.34
C SER A 68 -3.11 -2.69 -7.54
N ILE A 69 -2.11 -3.56 -7.43
CA ILE A 69 -1.83 -4.61 -8.40
C ILE A 69 -2.62 -5.85 -8.00
N VAL A 70 -3.27 -6.50 -8.96
CA VAL A 70 -3.95 -7.78 -8.74
C VAL A 70 -2.93 -8.91 -8.88
N VAL A 71 -2.77 -9.69 -7.81
CA VAL A 71 -1.86 -10.84 -7.78
C VAL A 71 -2.69 -12.13 -7.76
N GLY A 72 -2.32 -13.11 -8.59
CA GLY A 72 -3.12 -14.33 -8.81
C GLY A 72 -3.25 -15.29 -7.60
N ASN A 73 -2.40 -15.13 -6.57
CA ASN A 73 -2.42 -15.77 -5.23
C ASN A 73 -1.06 -15.46 -4.54
N PRO A 74 -0.93 -15.26 -3.21
CA PRO A 74 -1.95 -15.16 -2.14
C PRO A 74 -2.81 -13.89 -2.27
N ALA A 75 -3.75 -13.67 -1.35
CA ALA A 75 -4.59 -12.47 -1.23
C ALA A 75 -3.77 -11.21 -0.82
N ALA A 76 -2.68 -10.97 -1.53
CA ALA A 76 -1.83 -9.81 -1.40
C ALA A 76 -2.46 -8.63 -2.14
N PHE A 77 -2.33 -7.44 -1.57
CA PHE A 77 -2.71 -6.18 -2.18
C PHE A 77 -1.48 -5.26 -2.24
N PRO A 78 -0.45 -5.64 -3.02
CA PRO A 78 0.64 -4.73 -3.29
C PRO A 78 0.11 -3.57 -4.13
N GLY A 79 0.64 -2.39 -3.87
CA GLY A 79 0.32 -1.23 -4.67
C GLY A 79 1.32 -0.12 -4.51
N PHE A 80 1.19 0.85 -5.39
CA PHE A 80 2.09 1.98 -5.46
C PHE A 80 1.31 3.25 -5.80
N GLY A 81 1.97 4.40 -5.71
CA GLY A 81 1.34 5.66 -6.06
C GLY A 81 2.30 6.82 -6.05
N GLU A 82 1.78 7.96 -6.50
CA GLU A 82 2.49 9.23 -6.54
C GLU A 82 1.67 10.32 -5.86
N GLY A 83 2.38 11.26 -5.23
CA GLY A 83 1.70 12.25 -4.43
C GLY A 83 2.63 13.26 -3.80
N GLN A 84 2.09 13.92 -2.77
CA GLN A 84 2.77 14.93 -1.98
C GLN A 84 2.79 14.49 -0.53
N ALA A 85 3.96 14.58 0.09
CA ALA A 85 4.19 14.27 1.48
C ALA A 85 4.90 15.42 2.19
N THR A 86 4.52 15.69 3.44
CA THR A 86 5.15 16.73 4.26
C THR A 86 6.64 16.40 4.42
N PHE A 87 7.54 17.38 4.30
CA PHE A 87 9.01 17.20 4.38
C PHE A 87 9.66 16.33 3.27
N ILE A 88 8.88 15.62 2.45
CA ILE A 88 9.34 14.90 1.24
C ILE A 88 9.11 15.75 -0.01
N GLY A 89 7.98 16.45 -0.10
CA GLY A 89 7.51 17.06 -1.34
C GLY A 89 6.87 16.01 -2.25
N LYS A 90 7.13 16.11 -3.56
CA LYS A 90 6.66 15.10 -4.53
C LYS A 90 7.40 13.79 -4.24
N GLY A 91 6.66 12.69 -4.16
CA GLY A 91 7.26 11.39 -3.86
C GLY A 91 6.46 10.21 -4.41
N PHE A 92 7.01 9.04 -4.17
CA PHE A 92 6.44 7.74 -4.50
C PHE A 92 6.07 7.01 -3.21
N SER A 93 4.94 6.32 -3.21
CA SER A 93 4.52 5.45 -2.12
C SER A 93 4.44 4.02 -2.61
N PHE A 94 4.87 3.07 -1.78
CA PHE A 94 4.74 1.63 -2.02
C PHE A 94 4.12 0.98 -0.80
N PHE A 95 3.23 0.01 -0.99
CA PHE A 95 2.58 -0.70 0.10
C PHE A 95 2.29 -2.15 -0.26
N ASN A 96 2.22 -3.01 0.75
CA ASN A 96 1.81 -4.40 0.63
C ASN A 96 1.08 -4.86 1.90
N GLN A 97 0.07 -5.70 1.72
CA GLN A 97 -0.74 -6.25 2.80
C GLN A 97 -1.44 -7.54 2.33
N TYR A 98 -1.75 -8.44 3.27
CA TYR A 98 -2.54 -9.63 2.99
C TYR A 98 -3.94 -9.50 3.55
N ALA A 99 -4.98 -9.88 2.79
CA ALA A 99 -6.30 -10.06 3.38
C ALA A 99 -6.34 -11.30 4.26
N LEU A 100 -6.98 -11.15 5.42
CA LEU A 100 -7.19 -12.23 6.40
C LEU A 100 -8.37 -13.15 6.04
N GLY A 101 -8.99 -12.95 4.88
CA GLY A 101 -10.11 -13.75 4.41
C GLY A 101 -10.95 -13.04 3.36
N PHE A 102 -12.11 -13.63 3.06
CA PHE A 102 -13.12 -13.02 2.20
C PHE A 102 -13.92 -11.94 2.93
N PRO A 103 -14.54 -10.99 2.19
CA PRO A 103 -15.44 -10.02 2.79
C PRO A 103 -16.54 -10.69 3.61
N ASP A 104 -16.84 -10.13 4.78
CA ASP A 104 -17.96 -10.57 5.60
C ASP A 104 -19.32 -10.22 4.96
N GLN A 105 -20.42 -10.57 5.63
CA GLN A 105 -21.78 -10.29 5.14
C GLN A 105 -22.07 -8.78 4.94
N ASN A 106 -21.29 -7.91 5.56
CA ASN A 106 -21.38 -6.45 5.41
C ASN A 106 -20.38 -5.92 4.38
N GLY A 107 -19.58 -6.77 3.72
CA GLY A 107 -18.54 -6.37 2.79
C GLY A 107 -17.24 -5.91 3.46
N VAL A 108 -16.95 -6.33 4.69
CA VAL A 108 -15.75 -5.93 5.43
C VAL A 108 -14.65 -6.97 5.30
N VAL A 109 -13.42 -6.53 5.03
CA VAL A 109 -12.20 -7.35 5.07
C VAL A 109 -11.18 -6.68 5.97
N PHE A 110 -10.51 -7.48 6.80
CA PHE A 110 -9.34 -7.05 7.54
C PHE A 110 -8.08 -7.52 6.84
N THR A 111 -7.01 -6.72 6.95
CA THR A 111 -5.71 -7.09 6.40
C THR A 111 -4.63 -7.12 7.49
N GLU A 112 -3.57 -7.88 7.22
CA GLU A 112 -2.34 -7.88 8.01
C GLU A 112 -1.19 -7.27 7.20
N PRO A 113 -0.22 -6.61 7.86
CA PRO A 113 0.93 -6.02 7.18
C PRO A 113 1.80 -7.10 6.52
N ALA A 114 2.17 -6.88 5.26
CA ALA A 114 3.10 -7.72 4.51
C ALA A 114 4.33 -6.90 4.11
N TRP A 115 5.48 -7.54 3.90
CA TRP A 115 6.69 -6.80 3.54
C TRP A 115 6.54 -6.12 2.17
N VAL A 116 6.85 -4.83 2.10
CA VAL A 116 6.81 -4.07 0.84
C VAL A 116 7.85 -4.58 -0.17
N THR A 117 8.97 -5.11 0.32
CA THR A 117 10.05 -5.68 -0.51
C THR A 117 9.63 -6.95 -1.24
N GLU A 118 8.55 -7.62 -0.83
CA GLU A 118 8.08 -8.83 -1.52
C GLU A 118 7.73 -8.58 -2.99
N PHE A 119 7.18 -7.40 -3.29
CA PHE A 119 6.76 -7.02 -4.64
C PHE A 119 7.58 -5.89 -5.25
N PHE A 120 8.18 -5.01 -4.42
CA PHE A 120 8.79 -3.76 -4.90
C PHE A 120 10.30 -3.67 -4.67
N GLU A 121 10.99 -4.77 -4.35
CA GLU A 121 12.43 -4.73 -4.05
C GLU A 121 13.26 -4.09 -5.18
N LYS A 122 12.95 -4.37 -6.45
CA LYS A 122 13.70 -3.82 -7.59
C LYS A 122 13.50 -2.31 -7.75
N GLU A 123 12.25 -1.86 -7.60
CA GLU A 123 11.85 -0.47 -7.70
C GLU A 123 12.46 0.34 -6.55
N LEU A 124 12.48 -0.21 -5.34
CA LEU A 124 13.09 0.41 -4.17
C LEU A 124 14.60 0.59 -4.35
N ILE A 125 15.29 -0.44 -4.85
CA ILE A 125 16.72 -0.36 -5.18
C ILE A 125 16.98 0.70 -6.25
N ALA A 126 16.14 0.76 -7.30
CA ALA A 126 16.25 1.76 -8.36
C ALA A 126 16.06 3.20 -7.83
N LEU A 127 15.29 3.37 -6.76
CA LEU A 127 15.07 4.64 -6.06
C LEU A 127 16.12 4.95 -4.98
N GLY A 128 17.19 4.14 -4.90
CA GLY A 128 18.30 4.33 -3.96
C GLY A 128 17.99 3.89 -2.54
N ILE A 129 17.00 3.02 -2.33
CA ILE A 129 16.67 2.44 -1.03
C ILE A 129 17.18 1.01 -1.00
N ASP A 130 18.09 0.73 -0.07
CA ASP A 130 18.61 -0.61 0.13
C ASP A 130 17.55 -1.52 0.78
N ALA A 131 17.12 -2.53 0.04
CA ALA A 131 16.13 -3.51 0.50
C ALA A 131 16.60 -4.28 1.73
N GLU A 132 17.91 -4.50 1.91
CA GLU A 132 18.44 -5.19 3.09
C GLU A 132 18.28 -4.35 4.35
N VAL A 133 18.34 -3.02 4.25
CA VAL A 133 18.07 -2.13 5.38
C VAL A 133 16.60 -2.21 5.79
N ILE A 134 15.68 -2.31 4.82
CA ILE A 134 14.26 -2.51 5.10
C ILE A 134 14.03 -3.86 5.80
N LYS A 135 14.60 -4.95 5.25
CA LYS A 135 14.46 -6.31 5.82
C LYS A 135 15.10 -6.45 7.20
N ALA A 136 16.13 -5.65 7.50
CA ALA A 136 16.77 -5.60 8.81
C ALA A 136 15.98 -4.83 9.88
N SER A 137 14.90 -4.13 9.50
CA SER A 137 14.00 -3.48 10.45
C SER A 137 13.44 -4.49 11.46
N SER A 138 13.38 -4.10 12.73
CA SER A 138 12.80 -4.93 13.81
C SER A 138 11.28 -5.11 13.67
N LYS A 139 10.64 -4.31 12.81
CA LYS A 139 9.21 -4.35 12.50
C LYS A 139 9.01 -4.44 11.00
N ILE A 140 7.97 -5.17 10.59
CA ILE A 140 7.54 -5.26 9.19
C ILE A 140 7.32 -3.85 8.64
N VAL A 141 7.98 -3.54 7.53
CA VAL A 141 7.72 -2.33 6.74
C VAL A 141 6.70 -2.70 5.68
N SER A 142 5.43 -2.38 5.95
CA SER A 142 4.33 -2.69 5.03
C SER A 142 4.03 -1.60 4.03
N SER A 143 4.45 -0.37 4.33
CA SER A 143 4.44 0.70 3.35
C SER A 143 5.58 1.68 3.60
N LEU A 144 5.96 2.40 2.56
CA LEU A 144 6.92 3.49 2.65
C LEU A 144 6.62 4.58 1.64
N THR A 145 7.12 5.77 1.96
CA THR A 145 7.07 6.94 1.08
C THR A 145 8.49 7.46 0.87
N THR A 146 8.87 7.78 -0.37
CA THR A 146 10.22 8.20 -0.75
C THR A 146 10.23 9.36 -1.73
N ASP A 147 11.28 10.20 -1.67
CA ASP A 147 11.54 11.24 -2.67
C ASP A 147 12.32 10.73 -3.89
N GLY A 148 12.69 9.45 -3.93
CA GLY A 148 13.51 8.85 -4.98
C GLY A 148 14.98 9.31 -4.97
N LYS A 149 15.44 9.89 -3.85
CA LYS A 149 16.81 10.37 -3.63
C LYS A 149 17.39 9.90 -2.30
N GLY A 150 16.88 8.77 -1.79
CA GLY A 150 17.34 8.16 -0.56
C GLY A 150 16.69 8.71 0.73
N ASN A 151 15.77 9.68 0.68
CA ASN A 151 14.94 9.99 1.84
C ASN A 151 13.66 9.15 1.79
N SER A 152 13.41 8.36 2.83
CA SER A 152 12.18 7.58 2.93
C SER A 152 11.68 7.48 4.36
N ILE A 153 10.37 7.41 4.54
CA ILE A 153 9.72 7.14 5.83
C ILE A 153 8.95 5.83 5.72
N TRP A 154 9.01 5.02 6.78
CA TRP A 154 8.54 3.64 6.78
C TRP A 154 7.41 3.45 7.76
N PHE A 155 6.39 2.72 7.33
CA PHE A 155 5.20 2.46 8.12
C PHE A 155 4.90 0.97 8.21
N LYS A 156 4.32 0.60 9.35
CA LYS A 156 3.66 -0.67 9.58
C LYS A 156 2.17 -0.43 9.76
N SER A 157 1.34 -1.12 8.99
CA SER A 157 -0.09 -1.21 9.25
C SER A 157 -0.32 -2.02 10.53
N VAL A 158 -1.04 -1.44 11.50
CA VAL A 158 -1.36 -2.09 12.78
C VAL A 158 -2.70 -2.80 12.67
N SER A 159 -3.69 -2.11 12.13
CA SER A 159 -5.00 -2.65 11.81
C SER A 159 -5.52 -1.93 10.58
N ASN A 160 -6.09 -2.65 9.62
CA ASN A 160 -6.75 -2.06 8.47
C ASN A 160 -8.12 -2.68 8.27
N ARG A 161 -9.13 -1.84 8.15
CA ARG A 161 -10.49 -2.22 7.83
C ARG A 161 -10.85 -1.72 6.44
N ALA A 162 -10.96 -2.63 5.49
CA ALA A 162 -11.44 -2.36 4.14
C ALA A 162 -12.93 -2.70 4.01
N GLN A 163 -13.69 -1.83 3.36
CA GLN A 163 -15.13 -1.92 3.17
C GLN A 163 -15.45 -1.86 1.67
N PHE A 164 -16.06 -2.93 1.16
CA PHE A 164 -16.54 -3.02 -0.21
C PHE A 164 -17.96 -2.45 -0.30
N ASP A 165 -18.25 -1.70 -1.37
CA ASP A 165 -19.61 -1.33 -1.75
C ASP A 165 -20.22 -2.34 -2.76
N GLN A 166 -21.45 -2.08 -3.20
CA GLN A 166 -22.16 -2.97 -4.13
C GLN A 166 -21.53 -2.99 -5.53
N GLN A 167 -20.73 -1.99 -5.86
CA GLN A 167 -20.00 -1.86 -7.12
C GLN A 167 -18.58 -2.45 -7.01
N GLY A 168 -18.21 -2.96 -5.83
CA GLY A 168 -16.89 -3.49 -5.52
C GLY A 168 -15.83 -2.43 -5.21
N ASN A 169 -16.20 -1.15 -5.11
CA ASN A 169 -15.25 -0.11 -4.70
C ASN A 169 -14.91 -0.31 -3.23
N ILE A 170 -13.67 0.04 -2.88
CA ILE A 170 -13.13 -0.15 -1.55
C ILE A 170 -12.98 1.22 -0.90
N THR A 171 -13.42 1.35 0.34
CA THR A 171 -12.96 2.40 1.26
C THR A 171 -12.23 1.75 2.41
N PHE A 172 -11.16 2.35 2.90
CA PHE A 172 -10.38 1.76 3.98
C PHE A 172 -9.85 2.81 4.95
N GLU A 173 -9.68 2.37 6.18
CA GLU A 173 -9.06 3.11 7.26
C GLU A 173 -8.16 2.17 8.04
N ALA A 174 -6.92 2.60 8.28
CA ALA A 174 -5.96 1.83 9.02
C ALA A 174 -5.20 2.69 10.02
N GLU A 175 -4.92 2.10 11.18
CA GLU A 175 -3.93 2.62 12.11
C GLU A 175 -2.54 2.22 11.64
N ILE A 176 -1.60 3.16 11.69
CA ILE A 176 -0.23 2.94 11.26
C ILE A 176 0.76 3.33 12.36
N GLU A 177 1.87 2.62 12.38
CA GLU A 177 3.05 2.94 13.17
C GLU A 177 4.18 3.36 12.22
N ILE A 178 4.87 4.47 12.53
CA ILE A 178 6.13 4.83 11.87
C ILE A 178 7.23 3.97 12.50
N VAL A 179 7.88 3.15 11.69
CA VAL A 179 8.86 2.15 12.15
C VAL A 179 10.30 2.49 11.76
N GLY A 180 10.51 3.62 11.09
CA GLY A 180 11.83 4.10 10.72
C GLY A 180 11.82 4.93 9.45
N GLY A 181 13.00 5.03 8.84
CA GLY A 181 13.23 5.75 7.61
C GLY A 181 14.71 5.90 7.29
N THR A 182 15.00 6.47 6.13
CA THR A 182 16.34 6.84 5.67
C THR A 182 16.48 8.35 5.52
N GLY A 183 17.72 8.84 5.47
CA GLY A 183 18.02 10.26 5.34
C GLY A 183 17.42 11.07 6.49
N LYS A 184 16.62 12.09 6.16
CA LYS A 184 16.01 12.96 7.17
C LYS A 184 15.06 12.26 8.16
N PHE A 185 14.56 11.07 7.82
CA PHE A 185 13.67 10.27 8.67
C PHE A 185 14.39 9.14 9.41
N GLN A 186 15.73 9.10 9.38
CA GLN A 186 16.48 8.12 10.17
C GLN A 186 16.12 8.25 11.67
N GLY A 187 15.70 7.14 12.28
CA GLY A 187 15.26 7.09 13.67
C GLY A 187 13.82 7.57 13.91
N ALA A 188 13.06 7.90 12.87
CA ALA A 188 11.68 8.32 13.01
C ALA A 188 10.82 7.20 13.61
N THR A 189 9.95 7.58 14.54
CA THR A 189 8.92 6.76 15.16
C THR A 189 7.62 7.55 15.23
N GLY A 190 6.52 6.91 15.65
CA GLY A 190 5.25 7.59 15.85
C GLY A 190 4.07 6.76 15.41
N VAL A 191 2.89 7.37 15.44
CA VAL A 191 1.63 6.73 15.08
C VAL A 191 0.78 7.66 14.23
N GLY A 192 -0.14 7.07 13.48
CA GLY A 192 -1.05 7.81 12.63
C GLY A 192 -2.18 6.96 12.11
N THR A 193 -2.88 7.54 11.14
CA THR A 193 -3.96 6.90 10.41
C THR A 193 -3.77 7.09 8.93
N VAL A 194 -4.07 6.07 8.14
CA VAL A 194 -4.27 6.18 6.70
C VAL A 194 -5.75 5.99 6.39
N LYS A 195 -6.28 6.83 5.51
CA LYS A 195 -7.61 6.66 4.91
C LYS A 195 -7.47 6.64 3.41
N GLY A 196 -8.29 5.85 2.75
CA GLY A 196 -8.26 5.83 1.30
C GLY A 196 -9.46 5.14 0.67
N ASN A 197 -9.45 5.16 -0.65
CA ASN A 197 -10.42 4.47 -1.47
C ASN A 197 -9.75 3.89 -2.71
N VAL A 198 -10.33 2.84 -3.29
CA VAL A 198 -9.93 2.22 -4.55
C VAL A 198 -11.18 1.91 -5.37
N MET A 199 -11.15 2.22 -6.65
CA MET A 199 -12.24 1.95 -7.59
C MET A 199 -12.10 0.53 -8.15
N ALA A 200 -13.19 -0.22 -8.21
CA ALA A 200 -13.19 -1.58 -8.76
C ALA A 200 -12.86 -1.62 -10.25
N SER A 201 -13.18 -0.56 -10.98
CA SER A 201 -13.07 -0.49 -12.44
C SER A 201 -11.63 -0.55 -12.96
N ASP A 202 -10.69 0.03 -12.22
CA ASP A 202 -9.31 0.22 -12.66
C ASP A 202 -8.26 0.03 -11.55
N GLY A 203 -8.70 -0.28 -10.32
CA GLY A 203 -7.81 -0.43 -9.17
C GLY A 203 -7.16 0.88 -8.73
N LYS A 204 -7.59 2.04 -9.25
CA LYS A 204 -7.05 3.35 -8.91
C LYS A 204 -7.80 3.97 -7.74
N GLY A 205 -7.10 4.80 -6.99
CA GLY A 205 -7.57 5.26 -5.70
C GLY A 205 -6.82 6.46 -5.18
N ASN A 206 -7.23 6.93 -4.00
CA ASN A 206 -6.52 7.97 -3.28
C ASN A 206 -6.25 7.52 -1.86
N THR A 207 -5.15 7.99 -1.29
CA THR A 207 -4.85 7.85 0.13
C THR A 207 -4.50 9.18 0.75
N THR A 208 -4.76 9.28 2.05
CA THR A 208 -4.29 10.36 2.90
C THR A 208 -3.75 9.74 4.18
N VAL A 209 -2.48 10.03 4.47
CA VAL A 209 -1.85 9.68 5.75
C VAL A 209 -1.84 10.92 6.63
N ARG A 210 -2.13 10.74 7.92
CA ARG A 210 -1.91 11.74 8.96
C ARG A 210 -1.21 11.06 10.13
N ALA A 211 -0.06 11.58 10.53
CA ALA A 211 0.75 11.01 11.59
C ALA A 211 1.45 12.10 12.40
N ASN A 212 1.99 11.70 13.55
CA ASN A 212 2.90 12.52 14.33
C ASN A 212 4.26 11.83 14.39
N ILE A 213 5.29 12.44 13.80
CA ILE A 213 6.65 11.89 13.78
C ILE A 213 7.39 12.31 15.03
N VAL A 214 8.07 11.36 15.67
CA VAL A 214 8.93 11.55 16.85
C VAL A 214 10.32 10.98 16.52
N PHE A 215 11.37 11.59 17.09
CA PHE A 215 12.78 11.18 16.95
C PHE A 215 13.36 10.83 18.31
#